data_AF-A0A950BEI7-F1
#
_entry.id   AF-A0A950BEI7-F1
#
_cell.length_a   1.000
_cell.length_b   1.000
_cell.length_c   1.000
_cell.angle_alpha   90.00
_cell.angle_beta   90.00
_cell.angle_gamma   90.00
#
_symmetry.space_group_name_H-M   'P 1'
#
loop_
_entity.id
_entity.type
_entity.pdbx_description
1 polymer ?
#
loop_
_entity_poly.entity_id
_entity_poly.type
_entity_poly.pdbx_seq_one_letter_code
_entity_poly.pdbx_strand_id
1 'polypeptide(L)'
;MNRTILQQAGSSAQQAVRHVMAWPPLVYVLLGIGLLFIWALGTSAQVLTSEAWMNNQPLDQINYSAWAQLWMAVTGHLPPGMLVPFMFGWGVQFALIVASIGVELPPYPRWRKWLALICVAGLVCINSCGDFVSSAQYGIWGQLGFLSSVFFVTFCVLLFAIMSFKHAFSLMEK
;
A
#
# COMPACT_ATOMS: atom_id res chain seq x y z
N MET A 1 -6.92 -37.16 26.36
CA MET A 1 -7.58 -35.99 25.76
C MET A 1 -6.49 -35.20 25.03
N ASN A 2 -6.70 -34.76 23.76
CA ASN A 2 -5.83 -33.83 22.98
C ASN A 2 -4.99 -34.31 21.78
N ARG A 3 -5.38 -35.36 21.03
CA ARG A 3 -4.92 -35.52 19.63
C ARG A 3 -6.05 -35.39 18.60
N THR A 4 -7.23 -35.91 18.93
CA THR A 4 -8.41 -35.89 18.06
C THR A 4 -8.97 -34.47 17.84
N ILE A 5 -8.96 -33.63 18.89
CA ILE A 5 -9.44 -32.23 18.78
C ILE A 5 -8.52 -31.38 17.90
N LEU A 6 -7.20 -31.60 17.97
CA LEU A 6 -6.22 -30.88 17.13
C LEU A 6 -6.30 -31.29 15.65
N GLN A 7 -6.58 -32.58 15.36
CA GLN A 7 -6.78 -33.04 13.98
C GLN A 7 -8.07 -32.49 13.35
N GLN A 8 -9.14 -32.34 14.13
CA GLN A 8 -10.43 -31.85 13.65
C GLN A 8 -10.46 -30.32 13.45
N ALA A 9 -9.66 -29.57 14.22
CA ALA A 9 -9.45 -28.14 13.99
C ALA A 9 -8.66 -27.87 12.69
N GLY A 10 -7.65 -28.71 12.39
CA GLY A 10 -6.85 -28.60 11.17
C GLY A 10 -7.63 -28.84 9.88
N SER A 11 -8.62 -29.75 9.89
CA SER A 11 -9.44 -30.05 8.71
C SER A 11 -10.40 -28.91 8.35
N SER A 12 -10.96 -28.22 9.34
CA SER A 12 -11.93 -27.13 9.14
C SER A 12 -11.28 -25.90 8.52
N ALA A 13 -10.10 -25.49 9.01
CA ALA A 13 -9.35 -24.37 8.44
C ALA A 13 -8.87 -24.65 7.00
N GLN A 14 -8.39 -25.87 6.75
CA GLN A 14 -7.98 -26.28 5.39
C GLN A 14 -9.17 -26.33 4.42
N GLN A 15 -10.35 -26.79 4.87
CA GLN A 15 -11.57 -26.75 4.07
C GLN A 15 -12.00 -25.31 3.76
N ALA A 16 -11.94 -24.40 4.72
CA ALA A 16 -12.26 -22.99 4.50
C ALA A 16 -11.33 -22.35 3.45
N VAL A 17 -10.01 -22.58 3.54
CA VAL A 17 -9.04 -22.06 2.56
C VAL A 17 -9.32 -22.62 1.17
N ARG A 18 -9.62 -23.92 1.04
CA ARG A 18 -10.00 -24.53 -0.25
C ARG A 18 -11.26 -23.91 -0.83
N HIS A 19 -12.25 -23.63 0.01
CA HIS A 19 -13.48 -22.99 -0.44
C HIS A 19 -13.23 -21.58 -0.96
N VAL A 20 -12.40 -20.80 -0.26
CA VAL A 20 -12.01 -19.46 -0.72
C VAL A 20 -11.28 -19.54 -2.06
N MET A 21 -10.30 -20.45 -2.22
CA MET A 21 -9.56 -20.65 -3.48
C MET A 21 -10.42 -21.07 -4.69
N ALA A 22 -11.67 -21.48 -4.45
CA ALA A 22 -12.62 -21.87 -5.49
C ALA A 22 -13.63 -20.77 -5.82
N TRP A 23 -13.48 -19.57 -5.25
CA TRP A 23 -14.41 -18.47 -5.54
C TRP A 23 -14.34 -18.02 -7.01
N PRO A 24 -15.46 -17.54 -7.58
CA PRO A 24 -15.47 -17.00 -8.94
C PRO A 24 -14.49 -15.83 -9.10
N PRO A 25 -13.88 -15.64 -10.28
CA PRO A 25 -12.93 -14.55 -10.55
C PRO A 25 -13.47 -13.16 -10.17
N LEU A 26 -14.77 -12.93 -10.40
CA LEU A 26 -15.45 -11.67 -10.06
C LEU A 26 -15.31 -11.30 -8.59
N VAL A 27 -15.34 -12.26 -7.67
CA VAL A 27 -15.22 -12.01 -6.22
C VAL A 27 -13.84 -11.43 -5.90
N TYR A 28 -12.79 -11.97 -6.52
CA TYR A 28 -11.43 -11.48 -6.36
C TYR A 28 -11.21 -10.10 -6.99
N VAL A 29 -11.86 -9.80 -8.12
CA VAL A 29 -11.86 -8.46 -8.71
C VAL A 29 -12.50 -7.45 -7.75
N LEU A 30 -13.69 -7.77 -7.21
CA LEU A 30 -14.38 -6.90 -6.27
C LEU A 30 -13.59 -6.70 -4.97
N LEU A 31 -12.97 -7.76 -4.45
CA LEU A 31 -12.06 -7.68 -3.30
C LEU A 31 -10.86 -6.77 -3.61
N GLY A 32 -10.22 -6.94 -4.77
CA GLY A 32 -9.11 -6.12 -5.21
C GLY A 32 -9.50 -4.63 -5.30
N ILE A 33 -10.67 -4.32 -5.85
CA ILE A 33 -11.20 -2.95 -5.91
C ILE A 33 -11.44 -2.38 -4.51
N GLY A 34 -12.06 -3.15 -3.60
CA GLY A 34 -12.29 -2.72 -2.23
C GLY A 34 -10.98 -2.45 -1.47
N LEU A 35 -9.98 -3.31 -1.65
CA LEU A 35 -8.65 -3.12 -1.09
C LEU A 35 -7.95 -1.90 -1.70
N LEU A 36 -8.07 -1.64 -3.01
CA LEU A 36 -7.55 -0.42 -3.63
C LEU A 36 -8.20 0.85 -3.07
N PHE A 37 -9.49 0.82 -2.73
CA PHE A 37 -10.15 1.97 -2.10
C PHE A 37 -9.56 2.25 -0.70
N ILE A 38 -9.36 1.20 0.11
CA ILE A 38 -8.73 1.33 1.44
C ILE A 38 -7.28 1.82 1.30
N TRP A 39 -6.54 1.24 0.36
CA TRP A 39 -5.17 1.65 0.04
C TRP A 39 -5.12 3.13 -0.37
N ALA A 40 -6.03 3.60 -1.22
CA ALA A 40 -6.13 4.98 -1.67
C ALA A 40 -6.28 5.97 -0.51
N LEU A 41 -7.03 5.61 0.55
CA LEU A 41 -7.14 6.41 1.76
C LEU A 41 -5.80 6.47 2.51
N GLY A 42 -5.12 5.34 2.71
CA GLY A 42 -3.81 5.33 3.35
C GLY A 42 -2.75 6.09 2.56
N THR A 43 -2.74 5.95 1.24
CA THR A 43 -1.86 6.69 0.34
C THR A 43 -2.10 8.19 0.44
N SER A 44 -3.36 8.64 0.55
CA SER A 44 -3.64 10.06 0.76
C SER A 44 -3.02 10.57 2.07
N ALA A 45 -3.06 9.79 3.15
CA ALA A 45 -2.40 10.15 4.40
C ALA A 45 -0.88 10.22 4.22
N GLN A 46 -0.24 9.25 3.56
CA GLN A 46 1.21 9.25 3.32
C GLN A 46 1.69 10.41 2.45
N VAL A 47 0.91 10.78 1.44
CA VAL A 47 1.24 11.94 0.61
C VAL A 47 1.23 13.19 1.48
N LEU A 48 0.18 13.40 2.28
CA LEU A 48 0.05 14.58 3.11
C LEU A 48 1.13 14.65 4.21
N THR A 49 1.47 13.53 4.85
CA THR A 49 2.58 13.47 5.84
C THR A 49 3.93 13.74 5.20
N SER A 50 4.16 13.22 4.00
CA SER A 50 5.38 13.48 3.24
C SER A 50 5.50 14.95 2.83
N GLU A 51 4.40 15.56 2.41
CA GLU A 51 4.38 16.98 2.05
C GLU A 51 4.55 17.89 3.27
N ALA A 52 3.89 17.57 4.39
CA ALA A 52 4.08 18.26 5.66
C ALA A 52 5.55 18.25 6.08
N TRP A 53 6.19 17.08 6.00
CA TRP A 53 7.61 16.94 6.28
C TRP A 53 8.48 17.77 5.32
N MET A 54 8.25 17.67 4.01
CA MET A 54 9.04 18.39 3.00
C MET A 54 8.89 19.92 3.10
N ASN A 55 7.72 20.40 3.51
CA ASN A 55 7.45 21.82 3.71
C ASN A 55 7.84 22.31 5.12
N ASN A 56 8.30 21.43 6.02
CA ASN A 56 8.53 21.73 7.43
C ASN A 56 7.31 22.38 8.10
N GLN A 57 6.12 21.89 7.77
CA GLN A 57 4.85 22.37 8.31
C GLN A 57 4.14 21.26 9.05
N PRO A 58 3.36 21.59 10.10
CA PRO A 58 2.50 20.60 10.73
C PRO A 58 1.39 20.16 9.77
N LEU A 59 0.92 18.92 9.94
CA LEU A 59 -0.02 18.27 9.02
C LEU A 59 -1.37 19.02 8.91
N ASP A 60 -1.78 19.71 9.98
CA ASP A 60 -3.01 20.50 10.04
C ASP A 60 -2.95 21.79 9.20
N GLN A 61 -1.76 22.24 8.81
CA GLN A 61 -1.56 23.38 7.92
C GLN A 61 -1.56 23.00 6.43
N ILE A 62 -1.59 21.70 6.10
CA ILE A 62 -1.71 21.22 4.72
C ILE A 62 -3.16 21.33 4.25
N ASN A 63 -3.44 22.39 3.48
CA ASN A 63 -4.80 22.74 3.05
C ASN A 63 -5.19 22.16 1.68
N TYR A 64 -4.52 21.11 1.22
CA TYR A 64 -4.78 20.50 -0.08
C TYR A 64 -5.31 19.08 0.08
N SER A 65 -6.30 18.74 -0.74
CA SER A 65 -6.66 17.33 -0.94
C SER A 65 -5.60 16.67 -1.81
N ALA A 66 -5.01 15.57 -1.33
CA ALA A 66 -4.02 14.79 -2.08
C ALA A 66 -4.50 14.47 -3.51
N TRP A 67 -5.78 14.08 -3.66
CA TRP A 67 -6.37 13.75 -4.95
C TRP A 67 -6.58 14.97 -5.85
N ALA A 68 -6.92 16.12 -5.27
CA ALA A 68 -7.02 17.37 -6.03
C ALA A 68 -5.67 17.79 -6.60
N GLN A 69 -4.56 17.51 -5.91
CA GLN A 69 -3.21 17.82 -6.39
C GLN A 69 -2.88 17.06 -7.68
N LEU A 70 -3.28 15.79 -7.81
CA LEU A 70 -3.10 15.06 -9.07
C LEU A 70 -3.78 15.78 -10.24
N TRP A 71 -5.02 16.22 -10.03
CA TRP A 71 -5.76 16.98 -11.04
C TRP A 71 -5.11 18.33 -11.36
N MET A 72 -4.65 19.05 -10.34
CA MET A 72 -3.93 20.31 -10.52
C MET A 72 -2.61 20.11 -11.26
N ALA A 73 -1.87 19.03 -10.99
CA ALA A 73 -0.63 18.70 -11.69
C ALA A 73 -0.88 18.40 -13.17
N VAL A 74 -1.91 17.61 -13.49
CA VAL A 74 -2.28 17.28 -14.88
C VAL A 74 -2.74 18.52 -15.65
N THR A 75 -3.47 19.43 -15.00
CA THR A 75 -3.99 20.65 -15.63
C THR A 75 -3.02 21.83 -15.59
N GLY A 76 -1.83 21.67 -15.01
CA GLY A 76 -0.82 22.73 -14.90
C GLY A 76 -1.12 23.83 -13.88
N HIS A 77 -2.07 23.60 -12.96
CA HIS A 77 -2.46 24.54 -11.90
C HIS A 77 -1.76 24.27 -10.56
N LEU A 78 -0.82 23.32 -10.50
CA LEU A 78 -0.09 23.03 -9.27
C LEU A 78 0.86 24.20 -8.94
N PRO A 79 0.79 24.78 -7.73
CA PRO A 79 1.68 25.88 -7.34
C PRO A 79 3.16 25.47 -7.47
N PRO A 80 4.06 26.35 -7.98
CA PRO A 80 5.47 25.99 -8.18
C PRO A 80 6.18 25.51 -6.91
N GLY A 81 5.85 26.10 -5.75
CA GLY A 81 6.40 25.68 -4.45
C GLY A 81 5.95 24.28 -4.00
N MET A 82 4.86 23.75 -4.57
CA MET A 82 4.35 22.41 -4.27
C MET A 82 4.91 21.33 -5.21
N LEU A 83 5.64 21.70 -6.28
CA LEU A 83 6.15 20.72 -7.24
C LEU A 83 7.06 19.68 -6.58
N VAL A 84 8.00 20.10 -5.74
CA VAL A 84 8.93 19.17 -5.07
C VAL A 84 8.22 18.29 -4.04
N PRO A 85 7.42 18.83 -3.09
CA PRO A 85 6.61 18.02 -2.18
C PRO A 85 5.67 17.05 -2.90
N PHE A 86 4.99 17.51 -3.95
CA PHE A 86 4.10 16.69 -4.77
C PHE A 86 4.86 15.54 -5.44
N MET A 87 5.97 15.84 -6.11
CA MET A 87 6.80 14.83 -6.78
C MET A 87 7.37 13.83 -5.78
N PHE A 88 7.69 14.27 -4.57
CA PHE A 88 8.13 13.36 -3.50
C PHE A 88 6.96 12.47 -3.03
N GLY A 89 5.85 13.07 -2.58
CA GLY A 89 4.69 12.35 -2.06
C GLY A 89 4.10 11.39 -3.08
N TRP A 90 3.65 11.88 -4.24
CA TRP A 90 3.04 11.04 -5.27
C TRP A 90 4.05 10.19 -6.04
N GLY A 91 5.26 10.72 -6.29
CA GLY A 91 6.29 9.97 -7.01
C GLY A 91 6.72 8.71 -6.27
N VAL A 92 6.86 8.77 -4.94
CA VAL A 92 7.14 7.57 -4.13
C VAL A 92 6.00 6.56 -4.22
N GLN A 93 4.74 7.01 -4.22
CA GLN A 93 3.57 6.12 -4.31
C GLN A 93 3.50 5.41 -5.68
N PHE A 94 3.71 6.15 -6.77
CA PHE A 94 3.77 5.55 -8.11
C PHE A 94 4.94 4.57 -8.24
N ALA A 95 6.12 4.94 -7.73
CA ALA A 95 7.27 4.04 -7.72
C ALA A 95 6.98 2.77 -6.90
N LEU A 96 6.29 2.89 -5.77
CA LEU A 96 5.96 1.78 -4.89
C LEU A 96 4.94 0.82 -5.53
N ILE A 97 3.93 1.33 -6.25
CA ILE A 97 3.02 0.49 -7.05
C ILE A 97 3.81 -0.31 -8.10
N VAL A 98 4.64 0.37 -8.88
CA VAL A 98 5.42 -0.27 -9.95
C VAL A 98 6.37 -1.33 -9.37
N ALA A 99 7.06 -1.01 -8.28
CA ALA A 99 7.96 -1.94 -7.61
C ALA A 99 7.21 -3.14 -7.01
N SER A 100 6.05 -2.94 -6.38
CA SER A 100 5.19 -3.99 -5.84
C SER A 100 4.66 -4.93 -6.92
N ILE A 101 4.23 -4.40 -8.08
CA ILE A 101 3.90 -5.22 -9.25
C ILE A 101 5.12 -6.06 -9.67
N GLY A 102 6.30 -5.43 -9.72
CA GLY A 102 7.56 -6.12 -10.02
C GLY A 102 7.90 -7.29 -9.11
N VAL A 103 7.52 -7.22 -7.82
CA VAL A 103 7.68 -8.32 -6.84
C VAL A 103 6.77 -9.51 -7.19
N GLU A 104 5.55 -9.23 -7.67
CA GLU A 104 4.54 -10.24 -7.97
C GLU A 104 4.69 -10.89 -9.35
N LEU A 105 5.43 -10.26 -10.28
CA LEU A 105 5.72 -10.86 -11.58
C LEU A 105 6.66 -12.10 -11.46
N PRO A 106 6.64 -13.02 -12.44
CA PRO A 106 7.50 -14.20 -12.43
C PRO A 106 8.98 -13.84 -12.18
N PRO A 107 9.74 -14.58 -11.37
CA PRO A 107 11.06 -14.15 -10.90
C PRO A 107 12.18 -14.30 -11.95
N TYR A 108 11.88 -14.39 -13.24
CA TYR A 108 12.88 -14.54 -14.30
C TYR A 108 13.01 -13.25 -15.13
N PRO A 109 14.22 -12.67 -15.27
CA PRO A 109 15.46 -13.04 -14.60
C PRO A 109 15.47 -12.71 -13.09
N ARG A 110 16.21 -13.47 -12.28
CA ARG A 110 16.19 -13.39 -10.80
C ARG A 110 16.55 -12.02 -10.23
N TRP A 111 17.43 -11.27 -10.91
CA TRP A 111 17.85 -9.94 -10.46
C TRP A 111 16.68 -8.95 -10.42
N ARG A 112 15.66 -9.10 -11.28
CA ARG A 112 14.49 -8.22 -11.31
C ARG A 112 13.72 -8.26 -9.99
N LYS A 113 13.54 -9.45 -9.43
CA LYS A 113 12.85 -9.63 -8.14
C LYS A 113 13.64 -8.97 -7.01
N TRP A 114 14.96 -9.13 -6.99
CA TRP A 114 15.81 -8.47 -5.99
C TRP A 114 15.76 -6.95 -6.10
N LEU A 115 15.83 -6.42 -7.32
CA LEU A 115 15.70 -4.99 -7.57
C LEU A 115 14.34 -4.49 -7.07
N ALA A 116 13.25 -5.16 -7.42
CA ALA A 116 11.90 -4.80 -6.96
C ALA A 116 11.78 -4.81 -5.44
N LEU A 117 12.31 -5.84 -4.76
CA LEU A 117 12.31 -5.94 -3.30
C LEU A 117 13.14 -4.83 -2.64
N ILE A 118 14.32 -4.52 -3.16
CA ILE A 118 15.18 -3.44 -2.66
C ILE A 118 14.49 -2.09 -2.86
N CYS A 119 13.91 -1.85 -4.04
CA CYS A 119 13.15 -0.63 -4.32
C CYS A 119 11.96 -0.49 -3.35
N VAL A 120 11.17 -1.54 -3.18
CA VAL A 120 10.05 -1.55 -2.22
C VAL A 120 10.54 -1.23 -0.81
N ALA A 121 11.58 -1.92 -0.32
CA ALA A 121 12.10 -1.69 1.02
C ALA A 121 12.59 -0.24 1.20
N GLY A 122 13.33 0.29 0.21
CA GLY A 122 13.82 1.67 0.23
C GLY A 122 12.67 2.69 0.22
N LEU A 123 11.69 2.53 -0.66
CA LEU A 123 10.53 3.44 -0.77
C LEU A 123 9.66 3.40 0.50
N VAL A 124 9.45 2.22 1.07
CA VAL A 124 8.75 2.07 2.36
C VAL A 124 9.51 2.81 3.47
N CYS A 125 10.83 2.65 3.57
CA CYS A 125 11.64 3.36 4.55
C CYS A 125 11.54 4.89 4.38
N ILE A 126 11.60 5.38 3.13
CA ILE A 126 11.48 6.81 2.83
C ILE A 126 10.10 7.36 3.25
N ASN A 127 9.01 6.68 2.90
CA ASN A 127 7.66 7.07 3.32
C ASN A 127 7.51 7.04 4.85
N SER A 128 8.07 6.01 5.48
CA SER A 128 8.03 5.83 6.94
C SER A 128 8.67 7.00 7.69
N CYS A 129 9.70 7.64 7.12
CA CYS A 129 10.30 8.84 7.71
C CYS A 129 9.30 10.00 7.79
N GLY A 130 8.56 10.26 6.70
CA GLY A 130 7.54 11.32 6.68
C GLY A 130 6.42 11.05 7.69
N ASP A 131 5.96 9.80 7.77
CA ASP A 131 4.94 9.37 8.72
C ASP A 131 5.41 9.53 10.18
N PHE A 132 6.65 9.14 10.47
CA PHE A 132 7.23 9.22 11.82
C PHE A 132 7.44 10.68 12.27
N VAL A 133 7.97 11.54 11.38
CA VAL A 133 8.17 12.97 11.68
C VAL A 133 6.83 13.66 11.87
N SER A 134 5.86 13.43 10.99
CA SER A 134 4.55 14.09 11.04
C SER A 134 3.71 13.70 12.26
N SER A 135 4.00 12.56 12.88
CA SER A 135 3.30 12.05 14.07
C SER A 135 4.00 12.39 15.39
N ALA A 136 5.05 13.22 15.38
CA ALA A 136 5.85 13.54 16.57
C ALA A 136 5.05 14.08 17.77
N GLN A 137 3.96 14.80 17.52
CA GLN A 137 3.10 15.35 18.56
C GLN A 137 2.38 14.29 19.41
N TYR A 138 2.28 13.03 18.94
CA TYR A 138 1.59 11.95 19.65
C TYR A 138 2.51 11.12 20.56
N GLY A 139 3.77 11.53 20.71
CA GLY A 139 4.79 10.78 21.45
C GLY A 139 5.20 9.47 20.75
N ILE A 140 6.20 8.78 21.30
CA ILE A 140 6.84 7.62 20.63
C ILE A 140 5.84 6.50 20.31
N TRP A 141 4.89 6.22 21.21
CA TRP A 141 3.88 5.18 20.98
C TRP A 141 2.87 5.57 19.91
N GLY A 142 2.48 6.86 19.87
CA GLY A 142 1.63 7.39 18.81
C GLY A 142 2.33 7.34 17.44
N GLN A 143 3.61 7.68 17.40
CA GLN A 143 4.43 7.58 16.18
C GLN A 143 4.52 6.14 15.67
N LEU A 144 4.85 5.19 16.55
CA LEU A 144 4.94 3.78 16.18
C LEU A 144 3.58 3.22 15.74
N GLY A 145 2.50 3.58 16.43
CA GLY A 145 1.14 3.15 16.07
C GLY A 145 0.69 3.73 14.72
N PHE A 146 0.92 5.02 14.49
CA PHE A 146 0.62 5.69 13.23
C PHE A 146 1.43 5.08 12.08
N LEU A 147 2.75 5.01 12.22
CA LEU A 147 3.66 4.39 11.26
C LEU A 147 3.22 2.97 10.90
N SER A 148 2.94 2.12 11.90
CA SER A 148 2.53 0.73 11.67
C SER A 148 1.20 0.63 10.93
N SER A 149 0.24 1.47 11.30
CA SER A 149 -1.10 1.48 10.68
C SER A 149 -1.02 1.93 9.23
N VAL A 150 -0.30 3.02 8.98
CA VAL A 150 -0.12 3.57 7.64
C VAL A 150 0.67 2.59 6.76
N PHE A 151 1.77 2.03 7.26
CA PHE A 151 2.51 0.96 6.57
C PHE A 151 1.61 -0.21 6.19
N PHE A 152 0.80 -0.71 7.12
CA PHE A 152 -0.11 -1.82 6.83
C PHE A 152 -1.11 -1.47 5.73
N VAL A 153 -1.74 -0.30 5.83
CA VAL A 153 -2.77 0.15 4.88
C VAL A 153 -2.18 0.49 3.52
N THR A 154 -0.98 1.06 3.43
CA THR A 154 -0.41 1.46 2.14
C THR A 154 0.39 0.37 1.46
N PHE A 155 1.05 -0.50 2.21
CA PHE A 155 1.88 -1.56 1.64
C PHE A 155 1.17 -2.91 1.61
N CYS A 156 0.72 -3.41 2.77
CA CYS A 156 0.14 -4.76 2.85
C CYS A 156 -1.17 -4.87 2.07
N VAL A 157 -2.05 -3.87 2.22
CA VAL A 157 -3.34 -3.85 1.51
C VAL A 157 -3.13 -3.71 -0.01
N LEU A 158 -2.14 -2.93 -0.46
CA LEU A 158 -1.79 -2.84 -1.88
C LEU A 158 -1.35 -4.19 -2.44
N LEU A 159 -0.45 -4.89 -1.74
CA LEU A 159 -0.01 -6.22 -2.14
C LEU A 159 -1.19 -7.19 -2.20
N PHE A 160 -2.10 -7.17 -1.22
CA PHE A 160 -3.30 -8.00 -1.26
C PHE A 160 -4.23 -7.65 -2.42
N ALA A 161 -4.35 -6.36 -2.78
CA ALA A 161 -5.09 -5.95 -3.96
C ALA A 161 -4.47 -6.53 -5.24
N ILE A 162 -3.15 -6.39 -5.42
CA ILE A 162 -2.41 -6.92 -6.57
C ILE A 162 -2.57 -8.45 -6.65
N MET A 163 -2.39 -9.15 -5.53
CA MET A 163 -2.56 -10.61 -5.47
C MET A 163 -3.99 -11.03 -5.82
N SER A 164 -5.00 -10.29 -5.38
CA SER A 164 -6.40 -10.56 -5.70
C SER A 164 -6.66 -10.46 -7.20
N PHE A 165 -6.18 -9.39 -7.85
CA PHE A 165 -6.29 -9.24 -9.31
C PHE A 165 -5.53 -10.32 -10.06
N LYS A 166 -4.28 -10.58 -9.68
CA LYS A 166 -3.45 -11.63 -10.28
C LYS A 166 -4.14 -13.01 -10.22
N HIS A 167 -4.74 -13.33 -9.08
CA HIS A 167 -5.47 -14.58 -8.92
C HIS A 167 -6.73 -14.62 -9.79
N ALA A 168 -7.52 -13.54 -9.83
CA ALA A 168 -8.69 -13.42 -10.69
C ALA A 168 -8.34 -13.67 -12.17
N PHE A 169 -7.30 -13.00 -12.69
CA PHE A 169 -6.85 -13.17 -14.06
C PHE A 169 -6.40 -14.61 -14.35
N SER A 170 -5.65 -15.23 -13.44
CA SER A 170 -5.21 -16.63 -13.59
C SER A 170 -6.35 -17.65 -13.64
N LEU A 171 -7.52 -17.32 -13.06
CA LEU A 171 -8.70 -18.16 -13.12
C LEU A 171 -9.50 -17.95 -14.41
N MET A 172 -9.44 -16.76 -15.02
CA MET A 172 -10.14 -16.47 -16.28
C MET A 172 -9.41 -17.00 -17.52
N GLU A 173 -8.10 -17.25 -17.41
CA GLU A 173 -7.28 -17.84 -18.49
C GLU A 173 -7.42 -19.37 -18.61
N LYS A 174 -8.05 -20.03 -17.63
CA LYS A 174 -8.29 -21.47 -17.62
C LYS A 174 -9.64 -21.83 -18.24
#